data_AF-A0A432S7D3-F1
#
_entry.id   AF-A0A432S7D3-F1
#
_cell.length_a   1.000
_cell.length_b   1.000
_cell.length_c   1.000
_cell.angle_alpha   90.00
_cell.angle_beta   90.00
_cell.angle_gamma   90.00
#
_symmetry.space_group_name_H-M   'P 1'
#
loop_
_entity.id
_entity.type
_entity.pdbx_description
1 polymer ?
#
loop_
_entity_poly.entity_id
_entity_poly.type
_entity_poly.pdbx_seq_one_letter_code
_entity_poly.pdbx_strand_id
1 'polypeptide(L)' 'MQKITILKALKIRKKELDENHPHLANSYNNLGLLYKDEGDYEKAEEFYLKALRIVEKVLGENHPNRKIVRKNYEELKK' A
#
# COMPACT_ATOMS: atom_id res chain seq x y z
N MET A 1 -14.14 2.11 -11.45
CA MET A 1 -13.82 0.68 -11.72
C MET A 1 -12.54 0.18 -11.04
N GLN A 2 -11.57 1.03 -10.66
CA GLN A 2 -10.27 0.59 -10.15
C GLN A 2 -10.29 -0.04 -8.74
N LYS A 3 -11.15 0.45 -7.82
CA LYS A 3 -11.29 -0.03 -6.43
C LYS A 3 -11.58 -1.52 -6.31
N ILE A 4 -12.58 -2.00 -7.04
CA ILE A 4 -13.07 -3.38 -6.98
C ILE A 4 -11.97 -4.35 -7.40
N THR A 5 -11.18 -4.00 -8.42
CA THR A 5 -10.06 -4.82 -8.90
C THR A 5 -8.95 -4.93 -7.85
N ILE A 6 -8.58 -3.82 -7.20
CA ILE A 6 -7.55 -3.82 -6.15
C ILE A 6 -7.99 -4.68 -4.95
N LEU A 7 -9.25 -4.55 -4.51
CA LEU A 7 -9.77 -5.33 -3.38
C LEU A 7 -9.83 -6.84 -3.69
N LYS A 8 -10.21 -7.23 -4.91
CA LYS A 8 -10.18 -8.63 -5.35
C LYS A 8 -8.75 -9.19 -5.34
N ALA A 9 -7.80 -8.45 -5.92
CA ALA A 9 -6.39 -8.85 -5.92
C ALA A 9 -5.83 -8.97 -4.50
N LEU A 10 -6.14 -8.02 -3.62
CA LEU A 10 -5.74 -8.06 -2.22
C LEU A 10 -6.31 -9.29 -1.50
N LYS A 11 -7.58 -9.62 -1.71
CA LYS A 11 -8.21 -10.80 -1.11
C LYS A 11 -7.50 -12.10 -1.49
N ILE A 12 -7.17 -12.27 -2.78
CA ILE A 12 -6.44 -13.45 -3.26
C ILE A 12 -5.03 -13.48 -2.66
N ARG A 13 -4.30 -12.36 -2.74
CA ARG A 13 -2.94 -12.25 -2.19
C ARG A 13 -2.87 -12.55 -0.70
N LYS A 14 -3.84 -12.08 0.10
CA LYS A 14 -3.89 -12.37 1.54
C LYS A 14 -4.12 -13.84 1.87
N LYS A 15 -4.71 -14.61 0.95
CA LYS A 15 -4.96 -16.03 1.14
C LYS A 15 -3.74 -16.88 0.76
N GLU A 16 -3.06 -16.49 -0.31
CA GLU A 16 -2.00 -17.30 -0.92
C GLU A 16 -0.58 -16.87 -0.50
N LEU A 17 -0.42 -15.65 0.03
CA LEU A 17 0.89 -15.09 0.36
C LEU A 17 1.03 -14.82 1.86
N ASP A 18 2.26 -14.92 2.33
CA ASP A 18 2.63 -14.52 3.68
C ASP A 18 2.28 -13.04 3.93
N GLU A 19 1.95 -12.69 5.18
CA GLU A 19 1.47 -11.34 5.55
C GLU A 19 2.48 -10.23 5.23
N ASN A 20 3.76 -10.58 5.10
CA ASN A 20 4.85 -9.69 4.81
C ASN A 20 5.25 -9.70 3.31
N HIS A 21 4.47 -10.35 2.45
CA HIS A 21 4.82 -10.43 1.03
C HIS A 21 4.76 -9.05 0.35
N PRO A 22 5.79 -8.61 -0.40
CA PRO A 22 5.83 -7.29 -1.03
C PRO A 22 4.64 -6.94 -1.95
N HIS A 23 4.01 -7.94 -2.56
CA HIS A 23 2.76 -7.74 -3.33
C HIS A 23 1.56 -7.28 -2.49
N LEU A 24 1.51 -7.60 -1.19
CA LEU A 24 0.51 -7.05 -0.27
C LEU A 24 0.77 -5.55 -0.07
N ALA A 25 2.03 -5.15 0.13
CA ALA A 25 2.42 -3.73 0.20
C ALA A 25 1.95 -2.94 -1.03
N ASN A 26 2.18 -3.44 -2.24
CA ASN A 26 1.72 -2.77 -3.47
C ASN A 26 0.19 -2.63 -3.51
N SER A 27 -0.54 -3.64 -3.06
CA SER A 27 -2.02 -3.60 -3.02
C SER A 27 -2.51 -2.54 -2.04
N TYR A 28 -1.92 -2.49 -0.85
CA TYR A 28 -2.24 -1.48 0.16
C TYR A 28 -1.86 -0.08 -0.31
N ASN A 29 -0.68 0.12 -0.90
CA ASN A 29 -0.27 1.41 -1.46
C ASN A 29 -1.27 1.92 -2.51
N ASN A 30 -1.76 1.04 -3.39
CA ASN A 30 -2.74 1.43 -4.40
C ASN A 30 -4.11 1.77 -3.79
N LEU A 31 -4.51 1.13 -2.68
CA LEU A 31 -5.69 1.56 -1.93
C LEU A 31 -5.46 2.93 -1.28
N GLY A 32 -4.27 3.17 -0.73
CA GLY A 32 -3.89 4.48 -0.18
C GLY A 32 -4.02 5.59 -1.21
N LEU A 33 -3.46 5.39 -2.41
CA LEU A 33 -3.59 6.33 -3.54
C LEU A 33 -5.05 6.58 -3.91
N LEU A 34 -5.83 5.51 -4.05
CA LEU A 34 -7.23 5.63 -4.43
C LEU A 34 -8.05 6.42 -3.39
N TYR A 35 -7.86 6.14 -2.10
CA TYR A 35 -8.58 6.87 -1.05
C TYR A 35 -8.11 8.33 -0.95
N LYS A 36 -6.83 8.61 -1.21
CA LYS A 36 -6.33 9.99 -1.34
C LYS A 36 -7.05 10.72 -2.47
N ASP A 37 -7.18 10.09 -3.64
CA ASP A 37 -7.85 10.66 -4.80
C ASP A 37 -9.37 10.83 -4.57
N GLU A 38 -9.98 9.99 -3.73
CA GLU A 38 -11.38 10.11 -3.28
C GLU A 38 -11.57 11.13 -2.13
N GLY A 39 -10.48 11.72 -1.58
CA GLY A 39 -10.51 12.68 -0.48
C GLY A 39 -10.66 12.08 0.92
N ASP A 40 -10.67 10.74 1.05
CA ASP A 40 -10.74 10.03 2.33
C ASP A 40 -9.31 9.82 2.87
N TYR A 41 -8.73 10.90 3.39
CA TYR A 41 -7.33 10.92 3.83
C TYR A 41 -7.06 10.00 5.03
N GLU A 42 -8.05 9.77 5.89
CA GLU A 42 -7.92 8.83 7.02
C GLU A 42 -7.75 7.39 6.52
N LYS A 43 -8.61 6.94 5.59
CA LYS A 43 -8.42 5.61 4.98
C LYS A 43 -7.15 5.55 4.15
N ALA A 44 -6.79 6.61 3.45
CA ALA A 44 -5.55 6.67 2.69
C ALA A 44 -4.33 6.40 3.59
N GLU A 45 -4.28 7.07 4.74
CA GLU A 45 -3.25 6.89 5.76
C GLU A 45 -3.19 5.46 6.29
N GLU A 46 -4.34 4.87 6.64
CA GLU A 46 -4.42 3.50 7.13
C GLU A 46 -3.77 2.51 6.14
N PHE A 47 -4.05 2.67 4.86
CA PHE A 47 -3.51 1.79 3.82
C PHE A 47 -2.04 2.04 3.52
N TYR A 48 -1.57 3.29 3.54
CA TYR A 48 -0.14 3.56 3.41
C TYR A 48 0.68 3.00 4.59
N LEU A 49 0.17 3.11 5.82
CA LEU A 49 0.84 2.55 6.99
C LEU A 49 0.95 1.02 6.92
N LYS A 50 -0.09 0.33 6.40
CA LYS A 50 -0.03 -1.10 6.11
C LYS A 50 1.03 -1.44 5.06
N ALA A 51 1.15 -0.64 4.01
CA ALA A 51 2.18 -0.83 2.99
C ALA A 51 3.59 -0.60 3.55
N LEU A 52 3.78 0.47 4.33
CA LEU A 52 5.05 0.83 4.98
C LEU A 52 5.58 -0.28 5.86
N ARG A 53 4.74 -0.81 6.75
CA ARG A 53 5.09 -1.91 7.66
C ARG A 53 5.72 -3.11 6.91
N ILE A 54 5.17 -3.46 5.76
CA ILE A 54 5.65 -4.59 4.96
C ILE A 54 6.97 -4.25 4.26
N VAL A 55 7.05 -3.11 3.56
CA VAL A 55 8.26 -2.75 2.81
C VAL A 55 9.44 -2.46 3.73
N GLU A 56 9.22 -1.92 4.93
CA GLU A 56 10.29 -1.67 5.90
C GLU A 56 10.82 -2.96 6.52
N LYS A 57 9.97 -3.96 6.71
CA LYS A 57 10.35 -5.27 7.25
C LYS A 57 11.10 -6.13 6.22
N VAL A 58 10.71 -6.06 4.94
CA VAL A 58 11.16 -7.03 3.92
C VAL A 58 12.11 -6.44 2.89
N LEU A 59 12.06 -5.13 2.63
CA LEU A 59 12.84 -4.49 1.57
C LEU A 59 13.91 -3.57 2.17
N GLY A 60 15.14 -3.69 1.66
CA GLY A 60 16.23 -2.78 2.01
C GLY A 60 15.89 -1.32 1.69
N GLU A 61 16.52 -0.39 2.39
CA GLU A 61 16.25 1.06 2.30
C GLU A 61 16.33 1.62 0.88
N ASN A 62 17.21 1.05 0.06
CA ASN A 62 17.41 1.47 -1.32
C ASN A 62 16.44 0.85 -2.33
N HIS A 63 15.58 -0.08 -1.91
CA HIS A 63 14.67 -0.77 -2.81
C HIS A 63 13.61 0.20 -3.39
N PRO A 64 13.37 0.21 -4.71
CA PRO A 64 12.45 1.15 -5.37
C PRO A 64 11.04 1.17 -4.75
N ASN A 65 10.44 -0.01 -4.51
CA ASN A 65 9.11 -0.09 -3.91
C ASN A 65 9.03 0.57 -2.52
N ARG A 66 10.08 0.44 -1.69
CA ARG A 66 10.12 1.10 -0.37
C ARG A 66 10.13 2.62 -0.52
N LYS A 67 10.95 3.14 -1.45
CA LYS A 67 11.01 4.58 -1.76
C LYS A 67 9.67 5.10 -2.28
N ILE A 68 9.00 4.37 -3.15
CA ILE A 68 7.68 4.74 -3.69
C ILE A 68 6.62 4.80 -2.59
N VAL A 69 6.51 3.77 -1.74
CA VAL A 69 5.52 3.74 -0.66
C VAL A 69 5.76 4.88 0.33
N ARG A 70 7.02 5.13 0.72
CA ARG A 70 7.37 6.28 1.56
C ARG A 70 6.98 7.60 0.93
N LYS A 71 7.33 7.82 -0.34
CA LYS A 71 6.99 9.04 -1.07
C LYS A 71 5.48 9.28 -1.07
N ASN A 72 4.68 8.26 -1.38
CA ASN A 72 3.22 8.41 -1.42
C ASN A 72 2.62 8.73 -0.04
N TYR A 73 3.15 8.13 1.03
CA TYR A 73 2.76 8.45 2.40
C TYR A 73 3.16 9.88 2.79
N GLU A 74 4.38 10.30 2.46
CA GLU A 74 4.88 11.65 2.72
C GLU A 74 4.07 12.71 1.94
N GLU A 75 3.64 12.42 0.72
CA GLU A 75 2.75 13.28 -0.06
C GLU A 75 1.36 13.44 0.54
N LEU A 76 0.80 12.39 1.18
CA LEU A 76 -0.48 12.49 1.89
C LEU A 76 -0.41 13.46 3.07
N LYS A 77 0.78 13.63 3.67
CA LYS A 77 1.00 14.46 4.85
C LYS A 77 1.33 15.92 4.55
N LYS A 78 1.42 16.30 3.27
CA LYS A 78 1.66 17.67 2.82
C LYS A 78 0.34 18.39 2.56
#